data_AF-A0A6A0GW19-F1
#
_entry.id   AF-A0A6A0GW19-F1
#
_cell.length_a   1.000
_cell.length_b   1.000
_cell.length_c   1.000
_cell.angle_alpha   90.00
_cell.angle_beta   90.00
_cell.angle_gamma   90.00
#
_symmetry.space_group_name_H-M   'P 1'
#
loop_
_entity.id
_entity.type
_entity.pdbx_description
1 polymer ?
#
loop_
_entity_poly.entity_id
_entity_poly.type
_entity_poly.pdbx_seq_one_letter_code
_entity_poly.pdbx_strand_id
1 'polypeptide(L)'
;MFLKAMSHKSLATFACRNYGVSAVCLQKAVDPIQQLFVDKVREYGQKSKSSGGKLVDSTPQVEKQLQQELDKVAKQYGGGAGTDMTKFPSFKFEGDSIITIVRFLSE
;
A
#
# COMPACT_ATOMS: atom_id res chain seq x y z
N MET A 1 -38.58 40.75 -29.01
CA MET A 1 -39.47 39.69 -29.53
C MET A 1 -38.62 38.45 -29.77
N PHE A 2 -39.11 37.23 -29.51
CA PHE A 2 -38.40 35.92 -29.60
C PHE A 2 -37.84 35.33 -28.30
N LEU A 3 -38.63 35.28 -27.24
CA LEU A 3 -38.55 34.17 -26.30
C LEU A 3 -39.97 33.71 -25.96
N LYS A 4 -40.54 32.89 -26.83
CA LYS A 4 -41.84 32.27 -26.59
C LYS A 4 -41.57 30.95 -25.87
N ALA A 5 -42.16 30.85 -24.68
CA ALA A 5 -41.98 29.79 -23.69
C ALA A 5 -41.93 28.39 -24.31
N MET A 6 -40.82 27.70 -24.05
CA MET A 6 -40.72 26.26 -24.27
C MET A 6 -41.63 25.56 -23.25
N SER A 7 -42.55 24.71 -23.74
CA SER A 7 -43.50 24.00 -22.89
C SER A 7 -42.78 23.17 -21.82
N HIS A 8 -43.20 23.25 -20.55
CA HIS A 8 -42.61 22.48 -19.46
C HIS A 8 -42.57 20.96 -19.76
N LYS A 9 -43.54 20.47 -20.54
CA LYS A 9 -43.60 19.07 -20.98
C LYS A 9 -42.50 18.71 -21.98
N SER A 10 -42.14 19.63 -22.88
CA SER A 10 -41.03 19.39 -23.81
C SER A 10 -39.69 19.44 -23.07
N LEU A 11 -39.50 20.37 -22.13
CA LEU A 11 -38.30 20.44 -21.29
C LEU A 11 -38.07 19.16 -20.48
N ALA A 12 -39.11 18.65 -19.80
CA ALA A 12 -39.02 17.41 -19.06
C ALA A 12 -38.67 16.21 -19.97
N THR A 13 -39.25 16.16 -21.17
CA THR A 13 -38.95 15.09 -22.15
C THR A 13 -37.50 15.17 -22.64
N PHE A 14 -36.96 16.37 -22.89
CA PHE A 14 -35.56 16.57 -23.28
C PHE A 14 -34.58 16.21 -22.15
N ALA A 15 -34.90 16.58 -20.91
CA ALA A 15 -34.12 16.20 -19.73
C ALA A 15 -34.15 14.68 -19.51
N CYS A 16 -35.32 14.05 -19.66
CA CYS A 16 -35.47 12.60 -19.47
C CYS A 16 -34.74 11.78 -20.54
N ARG A 17 -34.78 12.22 -21.81
CA ARG A 17 -34.10 11.52 -22.91
C ARG A 17 -32.58 11.71 -22.91
N ASN A 18 -32.09 12.82 -22.37
CA ASN A 18 -30.65 13.10 -22.27
C ASN A 18 -30.10 12.86 -20.86
N TYR A 19 -30.78 12.07 -20.01
CA TYR A 19 -30.39 11.84 -18.60
C TYR A 19 -28.92 11.43 -18.43
N GLY A 20 -28.37 10.64 -19.36
CA GLY A 20 -26.95 10.24 -19.32
C GLY A 20 -25.98 11.40 -19.60
N VAL A 21 -26.33 12.33 -20.49
CA VAL A 21 -25.51 13.52 -20.80
C VAL A 21 -25.66 14.58 -19.71
N SER A 22 -26.87 14.78 -19.20
CA SER A 22 -27.11 15.68 -18.07
C SER A 22 -26.52 15.15 -16.76
N ALA A 23 -26.38 13.83 -16.58
CA ALA A 23 -25.68 13.23 -15.44
C ALA A 23 -24.21 13.65 -15.39
N VAL A 24 -23.50 13.71 -16.52
CA VAL A 24 -22.09 14.15 -16.58
C VAL A 24 -21.96 15.64 -16.25
N CYS A 25 -22.91 16.47 -16.70
CA CYS A 25 -22.96 17.89 -16.35
C CYS A 25 -23.31 18.12 -14.86
N LEU A 26 -24.21 17.32 -14.31
CA LEU A 26 -24.61 17.35 -12.89
C LEU A 26 -23.60 16.64 -11.98
N GLN A 27 -22.65 15.88 -12.52
CA GLN A 27 -21.57 15.26 -11.75
C GLN A 27 -20.61 16.28 -11.12
N LYS A 28 -20.66 17.54 -11.61
CA LYS A 28 -19.98 18.70 -11.01
C LYS A 28 -20.79 19.34 -9.87
N ALA A 29 -22.07 19.00 -9.72
CA ALA A 29 -22.95 19.43 -8.62
C ALA A 29 -22.91 18.47 -7.43
N VAL A 30 -21.77 17.79 -7.25
CA VAL A 30 -21.48 16.97 -6.08
C VAL A 30 -20.86 17.87 -5.02
N ASP A 31 -21.31 17.72 -3.77
CA ASP A 31 -20.80 18.44 -2.59
C ASP A 31 -19.28 18.69 -2.69
N PRO A 32 -18.81 19.94 -2.49
CA PRO A 32 -17.38 20.27 -2.47
C PRO A 32 -16.50 19.29 -1.70
N ILE A 33 -17.01 18.67 -0.62
CA ILE A 33 -16.29 17.69 0.19
C ILE A 33 -16.04 16.38 -0.58
N GLN A 34 -17.01 15.89 -1.34
CA GLN A 34 -16.86 14.67 -2.12
C GLN A 34 -15.94 14.89 -3.33
N GLN A 35 -15.97 16.09 -3.92
CA GLN A 35 -15.04 16.47 -4.97
C GLN A 35 -13.59 16.47 -4.44
N LEU A 36 -13.36 17.05 -3.25
CA LEU A 36 -12.06 17.01 -2.58
C LEU A 36 -11.58 15.58 -2.31
N PHE A 37 -12.47 14.69 -1.89
CA PHE A 37 -12.12 13.28 -1.67
C PHE A 37 -11.64 12.61 -2.97
N VAL A 38 -12.41 12.75 -4.05
CA VAL A 38 -12.06 12.18 -5.36
C VAL A 38 -10.74 12.77 -5.88
N ASP A 39 -10.54 14.08 -5.71
CA ASP A 39 -9.32 14.75 -6.14
C ASP A 39 -8.10 14.25 -5.35
N LYS A 40 -8.22 14.02 -4.04
CA LYS A 40 -7.14 13.44 -3.22
C LYS A 40 -6.84 11.98 -3.55
N VAL A 41 -7.86 11.18 -3.85
CA VAL A 41 -7.67 9.80 -4.33
C VAL A 41 -6.91 9.79 -5.66
N ARG A 42 -7.28 10.67 -6.59
CA ARG A 42 -6.60 10.79 -7.90
C ARG A 42 -5.17 11.29 -7.74
N GLU A 43 -4.95 12.31 -6.92
CA GLU A 43 -3.62 12.86 -6.61
C GLU A 43 -2.71 11.77 -6.05
N TYR A 44 -3.18 11.05 -5.02
CA TYR A 44 -2.42 9.94 -4.45
C TYR A 44 -2.20 8.81 -5.45
N GLY A 45 -3.19 8.48 -6.27
CA GLY A 45 -3.08 7.47 -7.33
C GLY A 45 -2.02 7.81 -8.39
N GLN A 46 -1.82 9.10 -8.69
CA GLN A 46 -0.75 9.56 -9.58
C GLN A 46 0.62 9.48 -8.89
N LYS A 47 0.70 9.93 -7.63
CA LYS A 47 1.93 9.87 -6.84
C LYS A 47 2.41 8.44 -6.59
N SER A 48 1.49 7.52 -6.30
CA SER A 48 1.82 6.10 -6.08
C SER A 48 2.32 5.41 -7.34
N LYS A 49 1.69 5.67 -8.50
CA LYS A 49 2.19 5.18 -9.80
C LYS A 49 3.58 5.74 -10.12
N SER A 50 3.80 7.02 -9.86
CA SER A 50 5.09 7.68 -10.10
C SER A 50 6.19 7.15 -9.18
N SER A 51 5.82 6.71 -7.97
CA SER A 51 6.75 6.13 -6.99
C SER A 51 7.13 4.69 -7.31
N GLY A 52 6.45 4.01 -8.25
CA GLY A 52 6.88 2.72 -8.80
C GLY A 52 7.03 1.59 -7.76
N GLY A 53 6.28 1.64 -6.65
CA GLY A 53 6.38 0.68 -5.54
C GLY A 53 7.33 1.09 -4.42
N LYS A 54 7.99 2.26 -4.53
CA LYS A 54 8.66 2.93 -3.41
C LYS A 54 7.65 3.72 -2.59
N LEU A 55 8.05 4.15 -1.39
CA LEU A 55 7.21 4.98 -0.53
C LEU A 55 6.85 6.27 -1.28
N VAL A 56 5.57 6.62 -1.22
CA VAL A 56 5.04 7.83 -1.86
C VAL A 56 5.60 9.05 -1.15
N ASP A 57 6.13 10.00 -1.91
CA ASP A 57 6.78 11.22 -1.39
C ASP A 57 7.96 10.92 -0.42
N SER A 58 8.75 9.87 -0.67
CA SER A 58 9.99 9.58 0.07
C SER A 58 10.93 10.79 0.12
N THR A 59 11.33 11.19 1.33
CA THR A 59 12.50 12.04 1.52
C THR A 59 13.75 11.16 1.70
N PRO A 60 14.95 11.62 1.31
CA PRO A 60 16.19 10.86 1.50
C PRO A 60 16.45 10.46 2.95
N GLN A 61 15.92 11.22 3.90
CA GLN A 61 16.03 10.94 5.32
C GLN A 61 15.18 9.74 5.75
N VAL A 62 13.96 9.60 5.21
CA VAL A 62 13.08 8.45 5.49
C VAL A 62 13.65 7.17 4.89
N GLU A 63 14.22 7.23 3.69
CA GLU A 63 14.88 6.06 3.08
C GLU A 63 16.11 5.61 3.89
N LYS A 64 16.89 6.56 4.42
CA LYS A 64 18.00 6.25 5.30
C LYS A 64 17.54 5.62 6.62
N GLN A 65 16.46 6.12 7.21
CA GLN A 65 15.87 5.51 8.41
C GLN A 65 15.38 4.09 8.13
N LEU A 66 14.70 3.87 7.00
CA LEU A 66 14.26 2.54 6.58
C LEU A 66 15.45 1.58 6.47
N GLN A 67 16.54 1.98 5.81
CA GLN A 67 17.74 1.15 5.71
C GLN A 67 18.35 0.84 7.10
N GLN A 68 18.40 1.82 7.99
CA GLN A 68 18.89 1.62 9.36
C GLN A 68 18.04 0.62 10.15
N GLU A 69 16.72 0.67 10.03
CA GLU A 69 15.84 -0.30 10.67
C GLU A 69 16.00 -1.71 10.07
N LEU A 70 16.13 -1.81 8.74
CA LEU A 70 16.41 -3.09 8.08
C LEU A 70 17.74 -3.68 8.54
N ASP A 71 18.79 -2.87 8.68
CA ASP A 71 20.10 -3.32 9.16
C ASP A 71 20.06 -3.80 10.62
N LYS A 72 19.26 -3.15 11.47
CA LYS A 72 19.05 -3.59 12.87
C LYS A 72 18.35 -4.95 12.92
N VAL A 73 17.28 -5.12 12.14
CA VAL A 73 16.54 -6.39 12.04
C VAL A 73 17.46 -7.49 11.51
N ALA A 74 18.21 -7.23 10.44
CA ALA A 74 19.18 -8.17 9.89
C ALA A 74 20.21 -8.63 10.94
N LYS A 75 20.74 -7.71 11.75
CA LYS A 75 21.67 -8.06 12.85
C LYS A 75 21.02 -8.88 13.95
N GLN A 76 19.79 -8.56 14.34
CA GLN A 76 19.09 -9.28 15.42
C GLN A 76 18.76 -10.72 15.05
N TYR A 77 18.39 -10.97 13.79
CA TYR A 77 17.95 -12.29 13.32
C TYR A 77 19.04 -13.06 12.55
N GLY A 78 20.31 -12.64 12.64
CA GLY A 78 21.45 -13.35 12.03
C GLY A 78 21.54 -13.24 10.50
N GLY A 79 20.72 -12.39 9.89
CA GLY A 79 20.69 -12.10 8.45
C GLY A 79 21.73 -11.09 7.98
N GLY A 80 22.96 -11.19 8.48
CA GLY A 80 24.06 -10.27 8.11
C GLY A 80 24.49 -10.38 6.64
N ALA A 81 25.44 -9.51 6.23
CA ALA A 81 25.97 -9.49 4.87
C ALA A 81 26.54 -10.86 4.46
N GLY A 82 25.86 -11.54 3.52
CA GLY A 82 26.23 -12.87 3.02
C GLY A 82 25.33 -14.01 3.47
N THR A 83 24.39 -13.80 4.40
CA THR A 83 23.40 -14.80 4.82
C THR A 83 22.13 -14.68 3.98
N ASP A 84 21.82 -15.71 3.20
CA ASP A 84 20.60 -15.79 2.42
C ASP A 84 19.41 -16.14 3.32
N MET A 85 18.65 -15.13 3.76
CA MET A 85 17.48 -15.32 4.62
C MET A 85 16.32 -16.06 3.94
N THR A 86 16.39 -16.33 2.64
CA THR A 86 15.39 -17.17 1.95
C THR A 86 15.67 -18.66 2.11
N LYS A 87 16.87 -19.03 2.56
CA LYS A 87 17.27 -20.42 2.77
C LYS A 87 17.12 -20.80 4.23
N PHE A 88 16.46 -21.92 4.46
CA PHE A 88 16.31 -22.50 5.78
C PHE A 88 17.66 -22.99 6.33
N PRO A 89 17.96 -22.81 7.63
CA PRO A 89 19.22 -23.24 8.22
C PRO A 89 19.36 -24.77 8.23
N SER A 90 20.57 -25.26 7.96
CA SER A 90 20.91 -26.68 8.15
C SER A 90 21.28 -26.92 9.61
N PHE A 91 20.48 -27.72 10.31
CA PHE A 91 20.78 -28.14 11.67
C PHE A 91 21.70 -29.35 11.65
N LYS A 92 22.86 -29.24 12.31
CA LYS A 92 23.70 -30.38 12.68
C LYS A 92 23.66 -30.49 14.20
N PHE A 93 23.10 -31.58 14.68
CA PHE A 93 23.08 -31.90 16.09
C PHE A 93 24.34 -32.70 16.40
N GLU A 94 25.29 -32.12 17.13
CA GLU A 94 26.37 -32.90 17.73
C GLU A 94 25.77 -33.71 18.89
N GLY A 95 25.91 -35.03 18.81
CA GLY A 95 25.26 -35.96 19.74
C GLY A 95 25.71 -35.73 21.17
N ASP A 96 24.74 -35.76 22.09
CA ASP A 96 24.93 -35.57 23.52
C ASP A 96 26.14 -36.35 24.04
N SER A 97 27.05 -35.64 24.69
CA SER A 97 28.10 -36.24 25.50
C SER A 97 27.45 -36.87 26.72
N ILE A 98 27.00 -38.11 26.60
CA ILE A 98 26.60 -38.93 27.75
C ILE A 98 27.86 -39.10 28.60
N ILE A 99 28.00 -38.30 29.66
CA ILE A 99 28.98 -38.53 30.71
C ILE A 99 28.55 -39.83 31.39
N THR A 100 29.13 -40.95 30.95
CA THR A 100 28.96 -42.25 31.57
C THR A 100 29.59 -42.20 32.96
N ILE A 101 28.77 -41.97 34.00
CA ILE A 101 29.12 -42.16 35.41
C ILE A 101 29.17 -43.67 35.69
N VAL A 102 30.12 -44.40 35.10
CA VAL A 102 30.32 -45.83 35.39
C VAL A 102 31.82 -46.14 35.40
N ARG A 103 32.58 -45.53 36.32
CA ARG A 103 33.92 -46.02 36.70
C ARG A 103 34.43 -45.42 38.02
N PHE A 104 33.74 -45.62 39.14
CA PHE A 104 34.30 -45.26 40.45
C PHE A 104 33.84 -46.12 41.64
N LEU A 105 33.34 -47.33 41.39
CA LEU A 105 32.99 -48.30 42.45
C LEU A 105 33.41 -49.71 42.03
N SER A 106 34.72 -49.95 41.98
CA SER A 106 35.32 -51.29 42.11
C SER A 106 36.84 -51.13 42.21
N GLU A 107 37.31 -50.73 43.38
CA GLU A 107 38.63 -51.06 43.94
C GLU A 107 38.48 -51.11 45.48
#